data_AF-A0A392R5B4-F1
#
_entry.id   AF-A0A392R5B4-F1
#
_cell.length_a   1.000
_cell.length_b   1.000
_cell.length_c   1.000
_cell.angle_alpha   90.00
_cell.angle_beta   90.00
_cell.angle_gamma   90.00
#
_symmetry.space_group_name_H-M   'P 1'
#
loop_
_entity.id
_entity.type
_entity.pdbx_description
1 polymer ?
#
loop_
_entity_poly.entity_id
_entity_poly.type
_entity_poly.pdbx_seq_one_letter_code
_entity_poly.pdbx_strand_id
1 'polypeptide(L)'
;YSTGLGVNGGSALIHEFYSREVPNPIHLTVDTGFTTGGGTIKAHVSNNLSLGDRQIAAQFQEIPLDLRMVEAERVGCKPLST
;
A
#
# COMPACT_ATOMS: atom_id res chain seq x y z
N TYR A 1 -1.81 -6.00 0.30
CA TYR A 1 -2.06 -4.90 1.25
C TYR A 1 -1.75 -5.35 2.66
N SER A 2 -1.56 -4.44 3.60
CA SER A 2 -1.39 -4.72 5.04
C SER A 2 -2.08 -3.64 5.89
N THR A 3 -2.26 -3.91 7.19
CA THR A 3 -2.72 -2.89 8.14
C THR A 3 -1.54 -2.10 8.72
N GLY A 4 -1.82 -0.91 9.26
CA GLY A 4 -0.84 -0.02 9.87
C GLY A 4 -0.54 1.24 9.04
N LEU A 5 0.23 2.16 9.62
CA LEU A 5 0.52 3.50 9.08
C LEU A 5 1.54 3.53 7.94
N GLY A 6 2.06 2.38 7.50
CA GLY A 6 3.08 2.29 6.47
C GLY A 6 3.70 0.90 6.38
N VAL A 7 4.83 0.83 5.69
CA VAL A 7 5.57 -0.42 5.46
C VAL A 7 6.39 -0.84 6.67
N ASN A 8 6.55 -2.15 6.86
CA ASN A 8 7.40 -2.73 7.90
C ASN A 8 8.34 -3.78 7.29
N GLY A 9 9.20 -4.42 8.10
CA GLY A 9 10.15 -5.42 7.61
C GLY A 9 9.49 -6.60 6.87
N GLY A 10 8.26 -6.98 7.25
CA GLY A 10 7.49 -8.01 6.56
C GLY A 10 6.96 -7.57 5.19
N SER A 11 6.80 -6.26 4.96
CA SER A 11 6.33 -5.74 3.68
C SER A 11 7.27 -6.09 2.52
N ALA A 12 8.59 -6.10 2.75
CA ALA A 12 9.57 -6.47 1.73
C ALA A 12 9.41 -7.93 1.27
N LEU A 13 9.25 -8.86 2.23
CA LEU A 13 9.08 -10.28 1.94
C LEU A 13 7.80 -10.56 1.14
N ILE A 14 6.70 -9.92 1.55
CA ILE A 14 5.41 -10.05 0.86
C ILE A 14 5.50 -9.45 -0.54
N HIS A 15 6.13 -8.28 -0.68
CA HIS A 15 6.28 -7.63 -1.98
C HIS A 15 7.15 -8.47 -2.93
N GLU A 16 8.24 -9.08 -2.45
CA GLU A 16 9.06 -9.98 -3.25
C GLU A 16 8.27 -11.21 -3.72
N PHE A 17 7.43 -11.78 -2.85
CA PHE A 17 6.56 -12.89 -3.19
C PHE A 17 5.62 -12.55 -4.35
N TYR A 18 4.91 -11.41 -4.28
CA TYR A 18 3.97 -11.00 -5.33
C TYR A 18 4.66 -10.47 -6.61
N SER A 19 5.90 -9.99 -6.52
CA SER A 19 6.69 -9.62 -7.71
C SER A 19 6.96 -10.80 -8.65
N ARG A 20 6.76 -12.04 -8.18
CA ARG A 20 6.88 -13.26 -9.00
C ARG A 20 5.62 -13.54 -9.82
N GLU A 21 4.47 -13.05 -9.36
CA GLU A 21 3.17 -13.25 -10.00
C GLU A 21 2.85 -12.10 -10.96
N VAL A 22 3.18 -10.86 -10.58
CA VAL A 22 2.90 -9.66 -11.37
C VAL A 22 4.11 -8.73 -11.42
N PRO A 23 4.39 -8.07 -12.55
CA PRO A 23 5.38 -7.01 -12.61
C PRO A 23 4.88 -5.79 -11.81
N ASN A 24 5.79 -5.17 -11.04
CA ASN A 24 5.54 -3.93 -10.28
C ASN A 24 4.29 -3.96 -9.38
N PRO A 25 4.22 -4.86 -8.38
CA PRO A 25 3.07 -4.90 -7.49
C PRO A 25 2.96 -3.60 -6.66
N ILE A 26 1.73 -3.21 -6.34
CA ILE A 26 1.44 -2.06 -5.47
C ILE A 26 1.08 -2.59 -4.08
N HIS A 27 1.82 -2.16 -3.06
CA HIS A 27 1.53 -2.50 -1.68
C HIS A 27 0.73 -1.38 -1.00
N LEU A 28 -0.54 -1.65 -0.69
CA LEU A 28 -1.38 -0.74 0.07
C LEU A 28 -1.24 -0.96 1.58
N THR A 29 -1.18 0.11 2.36
CA THR A 29 -1.24 0.07 3.83
C THR A 29 -2.47 0.82 4.32
N VAL A 30 -3.21 0.24 5.25
CA VAL A 30 -4.47 0.80 5.77
C VAL A 30 -4.34 1.04 7.27
N ASP A 31 -4.45 2.30 7.71
CA ASP A 31 -4.53 2.65 9.13
C ASP A 31 -5.90 2.27 9.68
N THR A 32 -5.98 1.11 10.32
CA THR A 32 -7.16 0.65 11.06
C THR A 32 -7.14 1.08 12.53
N GLY A 33 -6.06 1.71 12.98
CA GLY A 33 -5.93 2.22 14.35
C GLY A 33 -6.53 3.62 14.52
N PHE A 34 -6.87 4.31 13.41
CA PHE A 34 -7.40 5.68 13.39
C PHE A 34 -6.55 6.67 14.20
N THR A 35 -5.27 6.37 14.35
CA THR A 35 -4.37 7.09 15.26
C THR A 35 -4.04 8.50 14.76
N THR A 36 -4.24 8.74 13.46
CA THR A 36 -3.99 10.02 12.78
C THR A 36 -5.25 10.88 12.62
N GLY A 37 -6.37 10.51 13.27
CA GLY A 37 -7.62 11.26 13.19
C GLY A 37 -8.49 10.95 11.97
N GLY A 38 -8.06 10.01 11.12
CA GLY A 38 -8.82 9.47 9.99
C GLY A 38 -8.20 8.17 9.48
N GLY A 39 -9.05 7.27 8.94
CA GLY A 39 -8.57 6.03 8.30
C GLY A 39 -7.77 6.38 7.07
N THR A 40 -6.45 6.25 7.13
CA THR A 40 -5.55 6.63 6.04
C THR A 40 -5.16 5.40 5.23
N ILE A 41 -5.29 5.48 3.91
CA ILE A 41 -4.75 4.49 2.98
C ILE A 41 -3.52 5.11 2.32
N LYS A 42 -2.45 4.33 2.20
CA LYS A 42 -1.24 4.70 1.46
C LYS A 42 -0.89 3.61 0.45
N ALA A 43 -0.24 4.00 -0.63
CA ALA A 43 0.20 3.11 -1.69
C ALA A 43 1.71 3.20 -1.83
N HIS A 44 2.36 2.04 -1.96
CA HIS A 44 3.80 1.96 -2.10
C HIS A 44 4.20 1.05 -3.25
N VAL A 45 5.28 1.42 -3.93
CA VAL A 45 6.02 0.55 -4.85
C VAL A 45 7.38 0.27 -4.25
N SER A 46 7.90 -0.96 -4.42
CA SER A 46 9.24 -1.32 -3.98
C SER A 46 10.20 -1.47 -5.14
N ASN A 47 11.37 -0.86 -4.99
CA ASN A 47 12.52 -1.04 -5.86
C ASN A 47 13.65 -1.73 -5.10
N ASN A 48 14.36 -2.63 -5.78
CA ASN A 48 15.57 -3.22 -5.23
C ASN A 48 16.70 -2.20 -5.33
N LEU A 49 17.23 -1.78 -4.18
CA LEU A 49 18.43 -0.97 -4.10
C LEU A 49 19.64 -1.89 -4.20
N SER A 50 20.43 -1.72 -5.27
CA SER A 50 21.70 -2.40 -5.47
C SER A 50 22.89 -1.45 -5.38
N LEU A 51 24.04 -1.98 -4.95
CA LEU A 51 25.33 -1.32 -5.06
C LEU A 51 26.25 -2.24 -5.87
N GLY A 52 26.57 -1.81 -7.09
CA GLY A 52 27.17 -2.70 -8.08
C GLY A 52 26.25 -3.90 -8.35
N ASP A 53 26.82 -5.11 -8.30
CA ASP A 53 26.09 -6.37 -8.57
C ASP A 53 25.38 -6.94 -7.33
N ARG A 54 25.44 -6.27 -6.17
CA ARG A 54 24.84 -6.75 -4.93
C ARG A 54 23.58 -5.99 -4.58
N GLN A 55 22.47 -6.71 -4.41
CA GLN A 55 21.25 -6.18 -3.80
C GLN A 55 21.46 -5.95 -2.29
N ILE A 56 21.13 -4.76 -1.81
CA ILE A 56 21.34 -4.35 -0.42
C ILE A 56 20.01 -4.28 0.34
N ALA A 57 18.98 -3.71 -0.26
CA ALA A 57 17.70 -3.51 0.42
C ALA A 57 16.53 -3.37 -0.55
N ALA A 58 15.32 -3.58 -0.05
CA ALA A 58 14.10 -3.14 -0.70
C ALA A 58 13.78 -1.71 -0.23
N GLN A 59 13.66 -0.78 -1.18
CA GLN A 59 13.25 0.60 -0.91
C GLN A 59 11.79 0.77 -1.31
N PHE A 60 10.95 1.21 -0.38
CA PHE A 60 9.57 1.57 -0.67
C PHE A 60 9.45 3.06 -0.93
N GLN A 61 8.78 3.40 -2.03
CA GLN A 61 8.37 4.76 -2.36
C GLN A 61 6.86 4.86 -2.27
N GLU A 62 6.38 5.85 -1.53
CA GLU A 62 4.96 6.20 -1.52
C GLU A 62 4.58 6.82 -2.87
N ILE A 63 3.45 6.39 -3.42
CA ILE A 63 2.89 6.91 -4.67
C ILE A 63 1.52 7.55 -4.40
N PRO A 64 1.15 8.59 -5.16
CA PRO A 64 -0.15 9.22 -5.01
C PRO A 64 -1.27 8.23 -5.34
N LEU A 65 -2.36 8.30 -4.57
CA LEU A 65 -3.57 7.51 -4.80
C LEU A 65 -4.81 8.39 -4.70
N ASP A 66 -5.88 7.95 -5.36
CA ASP A 66 -7.18 8.60 -5.35
C ASP A 66 -8.25 7.55 -5.04
N LEU A 67 -9.19 7.87 -4.16
CA LEU A 67 -10.30 6.98 -3.79
C LEU A 67 -11.46 7.24 -4.73
N ARG A 68 -11.73 6.28 -5.61
CA ARG A 68 -12.85 6.33 -6.55
C ARG A 68 -13.84 5.24 -6.23
N MET A 69 -15.09 5.63 -6.09
CA MET A 69 -16.22 4.72 -5.90
C MET A 69 -17.04 4.67 -7.19
N VAL A 70 -17.48 3.49 -7.58
CA VAL A 70 -18.49 3.37 -8.64
C VAL A 70 -19.86 3.80 -8.11
N GLU A 71 -20.81 4.08 -9.00
CA GLU A 71 -22.15 4.59 -8.61
C GLU A 71 -22.83 3.70 -7.57
N ALA A 72 -22.75 2.38 -7.71
CA ALA A 72 -23.33 1.44 -6.75
C ALA A 72 -22.70 1.58 -5.34
N GLU A 73 -21.38 1.70 -5.26
CA GLU A 73 -20.64 1.90 -4.00
C GLU A 73 -20.96 3.26 -3.38
N ARG A 74 -20.99 4.32 -4.21
CA ARG A 74 -21.30 5.68 -3.76
C ARG A 74 -22.70 5.78 -3.17
N VAL A 75 -23.70 5.19 -3.83
CA VAL A 75 -25.08 5.14 -3.34
C VAL A 75 -25.19 4.31 -2.06
N GLY A 76 -24.50 3.17 -2.01
CA GLY A 76 -24.50 2.30 -0.82
C GLY A 76 -23.78 2.90 0.39
N CYS A 77 -22.72 3.69 0.18
CA CYS A 77 -21.92 4.28 1.24
C CYS A 77 -22.53 5.59 1.80
N LYS A 78 -23.29 6.32 0.98
CA LYS A 78 -23.95 7.57 1.36
C LYS A 78 -24.77 7.50 2.67
N PRO A 79 -25.65 6.51 2.91
CA PRO A 79 -26.38 6.42 4.19
C PRO A 79 -25.48 6.13 5.41
N LEU A 80 -24.29 5.55 5.21
CA LEU A 80 -23.36 5.19 6.29
C LEU A 80 -22.49 6.38 6.76
N SER A 81 -22.51 7.49 6.02
CA SER A 81 -21.67 8.66 6.29
C SER A 81 -22.36 9.72 7.17
N THR A 82 -23.41 9.33 7.91
CA THR A 82 -24.30 10.22 8.68
C THR A 82 -23.85 10.38 10.13
#